data_AF-A0A2G2G5E4-F1
#
_entry.id   AF-A0A2G2G5E4-F1
#
_cell.length_a   1.000
_cell.length_b   1.000
_cell.length_c   1.000
_cell.angle_alpha   90.00
_cell.angle_beta   90.00
_cell.angle_gamma   90.00
#
_symmetry.space_group_name_H-M   'P 1'
#
loop_
_entity.id
_entity.type
_entity.pdbx_description
1 polymer ?
#
loop_
_entity_poly.entity_id
_entity_poly.type
_entity_poly.pdbx_seq_one_letter_code
_entity_poly.pdbx_strand_id
1 'polypeptide(L)'
;MKITEKWAFRTYTQRIIQTLHGFFGRILFWFAITFVVYVGITAEQLQKLHFSTQWWWADFYKITSMFLPGVLVSFFIYFLVVYLPEKRKRQIIKENFRKFYQEIKLELLYNIVFASQKGGRNDISAETKTMDQLMTVGGFRTVFEGGREGDEGWYAFRNYIAHNECEFQEIVFSLIMLAKQIDFILHNYLITDSSTFNYFKRLEILLQNIAHAGSGYDQEKQLSGFLYGTFSGWEPIAGYRGYDPIEKIIQSI
;
A
#
# COMPACT_ATOMS: atom_id res chain seq x y z
N MET A 1 20.45 -24.46 1.02
CA MET A 1 20.56 -24.44 -0.46
C MET A 1 19.22 -24.31 -1.22
N LYS A 2 18.04 -24.25 -0.55
CA LYS A 2 16.72 -24.02 -1.20
C LYS A 2 16.25 -22.55 -1.26
N ILE A 3 16.95 -21.63 -0.57
CA ILE A 3 16.52 -20.23 -0.47
C ILE A 3 16.95 -19.45 -1.72
N THR A 4 18.11 -19.74 -2.29
CA THR A 4 18.69 -19.01 -3.44
C THR A 4 17.90 -19.18 -4.74
N GLU A 5 17.31 -20.35 -5.00
CA GLU A 5 16.44 -20.57 -6.18
C GLU A 5 15.12 -19.80 -6.09
N LYS A 6 14.58 -19.65 -4.88
CA LYS A 6 13.33 -18.91 -4.64
C LYS A 6 13.51 -17.41 -4.90
N TRP A 7 14.72 -16.87 -4.68
CA TRP A 7 15.08 -15.49 -4.98
C TRP A 7 15.32 -15.25 -6.48
N ALA A 8 15.95 -16.20 -7.19
CA ALA A 8 16.19 -16.10 -8.63
C ALA A 8 14.89 -16.17 -9.46
N PHE A 9 13.92 -16.99 -9.06
CA PHE A 9 12.60 -17.02 -9.70
C PHE A 9 11.77 -15.75 -9.44
N ARG A 10 11.97 -15.12 -8.26
CA ARG A 10 11.31 -13.86 -7.86
C ARG A 10 11.82 -12.64 -8.63
N THR A 11 13.12 -12.57 -8.93
CA THR A 11 13.70 -11.45 -9.69
C THR A 11 13.39 -11.52 -11.18
N TYR A 12 13.26 -12.73 -11.75
CA TYR A 12 12.89 -12.91 -13.16
C TYR A 12 11.43 -12.55 -13.44
N THR A 13 10.53 -12.93 -12.53
CA THR A 13 9.10 -12.56 -12.61
C THR A 13 8.87 -11.05 -12.44
N GLN A 14 9.70 -10.37 -11.64
CA GLN A 14 9.60 -8.91 -11.43
C GLN A 14 9.94 -8.06 -12.66
N ARG A 15 10.93 -8.46 -13.49
CA ARG A 15 11.22 -7.75 -14.76
C ARG A 15 10.09 -7.88 -15.77
N ILE A 16 9.39 -9.01 -15.79
CA ILE A 16 8.29 -9.26 -16.73
C ILE A 16 7.09 -8.37 -16.40
N ILE A 17 6.79 -8.14 -15.12
CA ILE A 17 5.59 -7.39 -14.67
C ILE A 17 5.68 -5.87 -14.91
N GLN A 18 6.86 -5.24 -14.74
CA GLN A 18 7.03 -3.81 -15.04
C GLN A 18 7.01 -3.53 -16.54
N THR A 19 7.61 -4.41 -17.33
CA THR A 19 7.50 -4.36 -18.80
C THR A 19 6.04 -4.58 -19.24
N LEU A 20 5.29 -5.41 -18.50
CA LEU A 20 3.89 -5.72 -18.77
C LEU A 20 2.93 -4.52 -18.66
N HIS A 21 3.17 -3.48 -17.85
CA HIS A 21 2.19 -2.37 -17.75
C HIS A 21 2.15 -1.47 -19.00
N GLY A 22 3.34 -1.09 -19.52
CA GLY A 22 3.45 -0.41 -20.82
C GLY A 22 3.10 -1.34 -21.98
N PHE A 23 3.41 -2.64 -21.84
CA PHE A 23 3.02 -3.67 -22.79
C PHE A 23 1.51 -3.95 -22.77
N PHE A 24 0.79 -3.74 -21.66
CA PHE A 24 -0.64 -4.01 -21.57
C PHE A 24 -1.46 -2.95 -22.29
N GLY A 25 -1.07 -1.68 -22.20
CA GLY A 25 -1.63 -0.63 -23.07
C GLY A 25 -1.42 -0.96 -24.55
N ARG A 26 -0.25 -1.53 -24.88
CA ARG A 26 0.05 -2.02 -26.24
C ARG A 26 -0.77 -3.27 -26.60
N ILE A 27 -0.93 -4.24 -25.70
CA ILE A 27 -1.71 -5.46 -25.94
C ILE A 27 -3.18 -5.12 -26.13
N LEU A 28 -3.76 -4.26 -25.28
CA LEU A 28 -5.17 -3.88 -25.37
C LEU A 28 -5.43 -3.07 -26.64
N PHE A 29 -4.47 -2.24 -27.05
CA PHE A 29 -4.46 -1.59 -28.36
C PHE A 29 -4.40 -2.59 -29.52
N TRP A 30 -3.48 -3.55 -29.48
CA TRP A 30 -3.39 -4.62 -30.49
C TRP A 30 -4.62 -5.51 -30.52
N PHE A 31 -5.22 -5.79 -29.37
CA PHE A 31 -6.48 -6.50 -29.26
C PHE A 31 -7.62 -5.70 -29.89
N ALA A 32 -7.72 -4.40 -29.61
CA ALA A 32 -8.72 -3.52 -30.22
C ALA A 32 -8.55 -3.47 -31.75
N ILE A 33 -7.31 -3.34 -32.25
CA ILE A 33 -7.02 -3.42 -33.69
C ILE A 33 -7.44 -4.78 -34.25
N THR A 34 -7.04 -5.87 -33.61
CA THR A 34 -7.36 -7.24 -34.05
C THR A 34 -8.87 -7.46 -34.11
N PHE A 35 -9.60 -6.94 -33.12
CA PHE A 35 -11.05 -6.98 -33.07
C PHE A 35 -11.68 -6.14 -34.19
N VAL A 36 -11.23 -4.91 -34.40
CA VAL A 36 -11.73 -4.03 -35.48
C VAL A 36 -11.43 -4.63 -36.86
N VAL A 37 -10.23 -5.17 -37.06
CA VAL A 37 -9.85 -5.86 -38.31
C VAL A 37 -10.71 -7.09 -38.54
N TYR A 38 -10.94 -7.90 -37.50
CA TYR A 38 -11.82 -9.06 -37.59
C TYR A 38 -13.25 -8.64 -37.98
N VAL A 39 -13.82 -7.66 -37.27
CA VAL A 39 -15.16 -7.11 -37.58
C VAL A 39 -15.19 -6.55 -39.01
N GLY A 40 -14.19 -5.79 -39.42
CA GLY A 40 -14.07 -5.23 -40.77
C GLY A 40 -14.04 -6.30 -41.86
N ILE A 41 -13.20 -7.33 -41.70
CA ILE A 41 -13.12 -8.46 -42.64
C ILE A 41 -14.46 -9.21 -42.73
N THR A 42 -15.12 -9.45 -41.59
CA THR A 42 -16.43 -10.11 -41.58
C THR A 42 -17.53 -9.25 -42.21
N ALA A 43 -17.51 -7.93 -42.01
CA ALA A 43 -18.45 -7.01 -42.63
C ALA A 43 -18.25 -6.92 -44.15
N GLU A 44 -17.00 -6.81 -44.61
CA GLU A 44 -16.63 -6.80 -46.02
C GLU A 44 -17.12 -8.07 -46.74
N GLN A 45 -16.94 -9.23 -46.11
CA GLN A 45 -17.43 -10.52 -46.61
C GLN A 45 -18.96 -10.57 -46.68
N LEU A 46 -19.65 -10.04 -45.67
CA LEU A 46 -21.11 -10.10 -45.58
C LEU A 46 -21.79 -9.14 -46.56
N GLN A 47 -21.21 -7.96 -46.77
CA GLN A 47 -21.73 -6.94 -47.69
C GLN A 47 -21.31 -7.15 -49.15
N LYS A 48 -20.48 -8.17 -49.44
CA LYS A 48 -19.91 -8.45 -50.77
C LYS A 48 -19.28 -7.20 -51.41
N LEU A 49 -18.50 -6.48 -50.62
CA LEU A 49 -17.84 -5.24 -51.04
C LEU A 49 -16.63 -5.51 -51.94
N HIS A 50 -15.94 -4.44 -52.35
CA HIS A 50 -14.97 -4.43 -53.46
C HIS A 50 -13.81 -5.43 -53.31
N PHE A 51 -13.40 -5.77 -52.08
CA PHE A 51 -12.34 -6.75 -51.85
C PHE A 51 -12.83 -8.19 -51.92
N SER A 52 -14.11 -8.43 -51.65
CA SER A 52 -14.70 -9.77 -51.59
C SER A 52 -14.80 -10.49 -52.94
N THR A 53 -14.73 -9.74 -54.04
CA THR A 53 -14.80 -10.25 -55.42
C THR A 53 -13.43 -10.66 -55.97
N GLN A 54 -12.35 -10.38 -55.24
CA GLN A 54 -10.99 -10.71 -55.67
C GLN A 54 -10.71 -12.21 -55.53
N TRP A 55 -9.96 -12.77 -56.48
CA TRP A 55 -9.66 -14.20 -56.57
C TRP A 55 -8.93 -14.77 -55.35
N TRP A 56 -8.12 -13.96 -54.65
CA TRP A 56 -7.37 -14.35 -53.46
C TRP A 56 -8.16 -14.19 -52.14
N TRP A 57 -9.31 -13.51 -52.18
CA TRP A 57 -10.05 -13.13 -50.97
C TRP A 57 -10.62 -14.34 -50.22
N ALA A 58 -11.13 -15.33 -50.95
CA ALA A 58 -11.73 -16.52 -50.35
C ALA A 58 -10.75 -17.29 -49.45
N ASP A 59 -9.51 -17.45 -49.92
CA ASP A 59 -8.44 -18.13 -49.17
C ASP A 59 -7.98 -17.28 -47.97
N PHE A 60 -7.80 -15.97 -48.18
CA PHE A 60 -7.44 -15.06 -47.10
C PHE A 60 -8.50 -15.01 -45.99
N TYR A 61 -9.77 -14.88 -46.35
CA TYR A 61 -10.89 -14.87 -45.41
C TYR A 61 -10.95 -16.18 -44.60
N LYS A 62 -10.76 -17.33 -45.26
CA LYS A 62 -10.77 -18.64 -44.59
C LYS A 62 -9.64 -18.76 -43.56
N ILE A 63 -8.42 -18.34 -43.89
CA ILE A 63 -7.28 -18.40 -42.97
C ILE A 63 -7.49 -17.44 -41.80
N THR A 64 -7.88 -16.20 -42.09
CA THR A 64 -8.06 -15.15 -41.06
C THR A 64 -9.21 -15.45 -40.12
N SER A 65 -10.35 -15.92 -40.63
CA SER A 65 -11.52 -16.30 -39.82
C SER A 65 -11.27 -17.54 -38.95
N MET A 66 -10.33 -18.42 -39.31
CA MET A 66 -9.92 -19.53 -38.43
C MET A 66 -8.98 -19.06 -37.30
N PHE A 67 -8.07 -18.14 -37.60
CA PHE A 67 -7.01 -17.74 -36.67
C PHE A 67 -7.43 -16.64 -35.68
N LEU A 68 -8.09 -15.59 -36.16
CA LEU A 68 -8.41 -14.40 -35.36
C LEU A 68 -9.31 -14.71 -34.15
N PRO A 69 -10.38 -15.53 -34.25
CA PRO A 69 -11.17 -15.90 -33.09
C PRO A 69 -10.35 -16.65 -32.03
N GLY A 70 -9.42 -17.50 -32.46
CA GLY A 70 -8.51 -18.20 -31.54
C GLY A 70 -7.67 -17.22 -30.72
N VAL A 71 -7.07 -16.21 -31.37
CA VAL A 71 -6.30 -15.16 -30.71
C VAL A 71 -7.17 -14.35 -29.74
N LEU A 72 -8.38 -13.97 -30.16
CA LEU A 72 -9.32 -13.22 -29.31
C LEU A 72 -9.72 -14.03 -28.07
N VAL A 73 -10.08 -15.30 -28.25
CA VAL A 73 -10.47 -16.19 -27.15
C VAL A 73 -9.31 -16.41 -26.18
N SER A 74 -8.09 -16.66 -26.67
CA SER A 74 -6.91 -16.79 -25.81
C SER A 74 -6.64 -15.52 -25.00
N PHE A 75 -6.76 -14.34 -25.61
CA PHE A 75 -6.64 -13.08 -24.89
C PHE A 75 -7.74 -12.91 -23.82
N PHE A 76 -8.99 -13.21 -24.16
CA PHE A 76 -10.10 -13.14 -23.21
C PHE A 76 -9.90 -14.07 -22.01
N ILE A 77 -9.45 -15.30 -22.26
CA ILE A 77 -9.15 -16.26 -21.20
C ILE A 77 -8.04 -15.71 -20.30
N TYR A 78 -6.94 -15.23 -20.87
CA TYR A 78 -5.86 -14.62 -20.09
C TYR A 78 -6.35 -13.42 -19.26
N PHE A 79 -7.10 -12.52 -19.88
CA PHE A 79 -7.64 -11.33 -19.23
C PHE A 79 -8.56 -11.68 -18.05
N LEU A 80 -9.46 -12.65 -18.24
CA LEU A 80 -10.44 -13.04 -17.24
C LEU A 80 -9.84 -13.91 -16.14
N VAL A 81 -8.93 -14.83 -16.48
CA VAL A 81 -8.36 -15.81 -15.53
C VAL A 81 -7.18 -15.26 -14.75
N VAL A 82 -6.35 -14.40 -15.37
CA VAL A 82 -5.12 -13.90 -14.76
C VAL A 82 -5.27 -12.44 -14.35
N TYR A 83 -5.52 -11.56 -15.32
CA TYR A 83 -5.43 -10.12 -15.08
C TYR A 83 -6.53 -9.59 -14.14
N LEU A 84 -7.79 -9.97 -14.37
CA LEU A 84 -8.91 -9.46 -13.57
C LEU A 84 -8.83 -9.92 -12.10
N PRO A 85 -8.55 -11.20 -11.77
CA PRO A 85 -8.35 -11.64 -10.40
C PRO A 85 -7.16 -10.97 -9.72
N GLU A 86 -6.04 -10.78 -10.43
CA GLU A 86 -4.86 -10.09 -9.88
C GLU A 86 -5.16 -8.63 -9.53
N LYS A 87 -5.85 -7.90 -10.42
CA LYS A 87 -6.23 -6.50 -10.16
C LYS A 87 -7.19 -6.37 -8.97
N ARG A 88 -8.22 -7.22 -8.91
CA ARG A 88 -9.17 -7.25 -7.79
C ARG A 88 -8.47 -7.59 -6.48
N LYS A 89 -7.60 -8.60 -6.49
CA LYS A 89 -6.80 -9.00 -5.34
C LYS A 89 -5.97 -7.83 -4.83
N ARG A 90 -5.21 -7.14 -5.70
CA ARG A 90 -4.40 -5.97 -5.34
C ARG A 90 -5.22 -4.86 -4.69
N GLN A 91 -6.39 -4.55 -5.25
CA GLN A 91 -7.27 -3.52 -4.71
C GLN A 91 -7.80 -3.87 -3.31
N ILE A 92 -8.30 -5.11 -3.12
CA ILE A 92 -8.82 -5.57 -1.82
C ILE A 92 -7.73 -5.48 -0.74
N ILE A 93 -6.49 -5.84 -1.07
CA ILE A 93 -5.36 -5.79 -0.13
C ILE A 93 -5.06 -4.35 0.27
N LYS A 94 -4.99 -3.46 -0.72
CA LYS A 94 -4.72 -2.05 -0.48
C LYS A 94 -5.78 -1.45 0.43
N GLU A 95 -7.05 -1.72 0.15
CA GLU A 95 -8.18 -1.24 0.95
C GLU A 95 -8.16 -1.82 2.36
N ASN A 96 -7.94 -3.14 2.49
CA ASN A 96 -7.85 -3.81 3.79
C ASN A 96 -6.67 -3.29 4.61
N PHE A 97 -5.49 -3.13 4.00
CA PHE A 97 -4.32 -2.65 4.72
C PHE A 97 -4.45 -1.20 5.14
N ARG A 98 -5.03 -0.36 4.27
CA ARG A 98 -5.36 1.03 4.61
C ARG A 98 -6.31 1.09 5.79
N LYS A 99 -7.40 0.31 5.75
CA LYS A 99 -8.38 0.26 6.84
C LYS A 99 -7.73 -0.22 8.14
N PHE A 100 -6.95 -1.30 8.08
CA PHE A 100 -6.21 -1.80 9.24
C PHE A 100 -5.24 -0.76 9.81
N TYR A 101 -4.49 -0.07 8.95
CA TYR A 101 -3.59 0.99 9.39
C TYR A 101 -4.35 2.14 10.07
N GLN A 102 -5.51 2.54 9.54
CA GLN A 102 -6.36 3.56 10.14
C GLN A 102 -6.89 3.14 11.52
N GLU A 103 -7.27 1.87 11.68
CA GLU A 103 -7.71 1.31 12.96
C GLU A 103 -6.58 1.30 13.99
N ILE A 104 -5.39 0.81 13.62
CA ILE A 104 -4.19 0.84 14.48
C ILE A 104 -3.81 2.28 14.83
N LYS A 105 -3.89 3.20 13.87
CA LYS A 105 -3.57 4.61 14.08
C LYS A 105 -4.51 5.23 15.12
N LEU A 106 -5.80 4.92 15.05
CA LEU A 106 -6.79 5.37 16.02
C LEU A 106 -6.52 4.79 17.42
N GLU A 107 -6.22 3.50 17.52
CA GLU A 107 -5.88 2.83 18.78
C GLU A 107 -4.62 3.44 19.43
N LEU A 108 -3.59 3.71 18.64
CA LEU A 108 -2.39 4.42 19.09
C LEU A 108 -2.74 5.81 19.63
N LEU A 109 -3.62 6.56 18.96
CA LEU A 109 -4.04 7.89 19.42
C LEU A 109 -4.80 7.85 20.76
N TYR A 110 -5.69 6.87 20.95
CA TYR A 110 -6.35 6.68 22.24
C TYR A 110 -5.31 6.49 23.36
N ASN A 111 -4.37 5.57 23.16
CA ASN A 111 -3.33 5.31 24.14
C ASN A 111 -2.41 6.52 24.36
N ILE A 112 -2.08 7.27 23.31
CA ILE A 112 -1.31 8.53 23.42
C ILE A 112 -2.06 9.56 24.27
N VAL A 113 -3.36 9.75 24.03
CA VAL A 113 -4.18 10.73 24.78
C VAL A 113 -4.31 10.30 26.24
N PHE A 114 -4.61 9.03 26.53
CA PHE A 114 -4.69 8.52 27.90
C PHE A 114 -3.34 8.64 28.64
N ALA A 115 -2.24 8.27 27.98
CA ALA A 115 -0.90 8.44 28.53
C ALA A 115 -0.57 9.91 28.81
N SER A 116 -0.97 10.82 27.92
CA SER A 116 -0.78 12.27 28.09
C SER A 116 -1.59 12.81 29.27
N GLN A 117 -2.82 12.34 29.45
CA GLN A 117 -3.67 12.73 30.58
C GLN A 117 -3.06 12.30 31.91
N LYS A 118 -2.59 11.04 31.99
CA LYS A 118 -1.89 10.54 33.18
C LYS A 118 -0.53 11.21 33.39
N GLY A 119 0.07 11.74 32.32
CA GLY A 119 1.26 12.58 32.35
C GLY A 119 1.02 14.02 32.82
N GLY A 120 -0.22 14.41 33.15
CA GLY A 120 -0.56 15.71 33.75
C GLY A 120 -1.46 16.61 32.89
N ARG A 121 -1.71 16.25 31.62
CA ARG A 121 -2.55 17.07 30.74
C ARG A 121 -4.04 16.92 31.05
N ASN A 122 -4.71 18.03 31.34
CA ASN A 122 -6.17 18.06 31.54
C ASN A 122 -6.92 18.75 30.39
N ASP A 123 -6.20 19.27 29.39
CA ASP A 123 -6.73 20.05 28.27
C ASP A 123 -7.22 19.19 27.09
N ILE A 124 -6.86 17.90 27.07
CA ILE A 124 -7.21 16.95 26.02
C ILE A 124 -8.10 15.85 26.55
N SER A 125 -9.12 15.45 25.77
CA SER A 125 -10.04 14.37 26.08
C SER A 125 -10.15 13.36 24.93
N ALA A 126 -10.50 12.11 25.26
CA ALA A 126 -10.66 11.03 24.28
C ALA A 126 -11.99 11.07 23.51
N GLU A 127 -12.56 12.26 23.32
CA GLU A 127 -13.80 12.46 22.58
C GLU A 127 -13.63 12.25 21.07
N THR A 128 -14.69 11.78 20.41
CA THR A 128 -14.71 11.50 18.97
C THR A 128 -14.17 12.66 18.12
N LYS A 129 -14.59 13.89 18.43
CA LYS A 129 -14.17 15.09 17.70
C LYS A 129 -12.66 15.36 17.84
N THR A 130 -12.11 15.13 19.03
CA THR A 130 -10.67 15.26 19.30
C THR A 130 -9.91 14.19 18.53
N MET A 131 -10.40 12.94 18.53
CA MET A 131 -9.77 11.84 17.81
C MET A 131 -9.79 12.07 16.29
N ASP A 132 -10.90 12.53 15.72
CA ASP A 132 -11.00 12.88 14.30
C ASP A 132 -9.98 13.97 13.91
N GLN A 133 -9.78 14.96 14.78
CA GLN A 133 -8.75 15.98 14.59
C GLN A 133 -7.34 15.37 14.64
N LEU A 134 -7.05 14.54 15.64
CA LEU A 134 -5.74 13.90 15.84
C LEU A 134 -5.39 12.87 14.76
N MET A 135 -6.38 12.31 14.06
CA MET A 135 -6.15 11.42 12.91
C MET A 135 -5.49 12.15 11.74
N THR A 136 -5.64 13.48 11.67
CA THR A 136 -4.98 14.33 10.66
C THR A 136 -3.61 14.80 11.14
N VAL A 137 -2.66 14.90 10.21
CA VAL A 137 -1.29 15.32 10.52
C VAL A 137 -1.23 16.72 11.11
N GLY A 138 -1.97 17.66 10.52
CA GLY A 138 -2.07 19.03 11.01
C GLY A 138 -2.76 19.12 12.37
N GLY A 139 -3.85 18.38 12.56
CA GLY A 139 -4.59 18.38 13.82
C GLY A 139 -3.80 17.80 14.99
N PHE A 140 -3.08 16.69 14.77
CA PHE A 140 -2.16 16.13 15.75
C PHE A 140 -1.09 17.13 16.14
N ARG A 141 -0.45 17.75 15.14
CA ARG A 141 0.56 18.77 15.37
C ARG A 141 0.00 19.89 16.23
N THR A 142 -1.12 20.51 15.87
CA THR A 142 -1.68 21.64 16.63
C THR A 142 -1.95 21.30 18.10
N VAL A 143 -2.31 20.05 18.42
CA VAL A 143 -2.63 19.62 19.80
C VAL A 143 -1.39 19.29 20.64
N PHE A 144 -0.31 18.83 20.00
CA PHE A 144 0.91 18.36 20.67
C PHE A 144 2.14 19.24 20.39
N GLU A 145 2.01 20.26 19.56
CA GLU A 145 3.01 21.29 19.32
C GLU A 145 3.00 22.32 20.45
N GLY A 146 4.18 22.63 20.98
CA GLY A 146 4.32 23.51 22.12
C GLY A 146 4.24 22.75 23.45
N GLY A 147 5.07 23.18 24.38
CA GLY A 147 5.25 22.58 25.69
C GLY A 147 6.65 22.95 26.17
N ARG A 148 6.74 23.71 27.24
CA ARG A 148 8.02 24.08 27.88
C ARG A 148 8.24 23.26 29.14
N GLU A 149 7.17 22.79 29.74
CA GLU A 149 7.17 22.04 30.99
C GLU A 149 6.84 20.56 30.75
N GLY A 150 7.14 19.73 31.75
CA GLY A 150 7.07 18.27 31.62
C GLY A 150 5.64 17.72 31.47
N ASP A 151 4.64 18.50 31.86
CA ASP A 151 3.21 18.19 31.81
C ASP A 151 2.50 18.82 30.61
N GLU A 152 3.24 19.47 29.71
CA GLU A 152 2.68 20.13 28.53
C GLU A 152 2.96 19.36 27.23
N GLY A 153 2.06 19.51 26.26
CA GLY A 153 2.29 19.08 24.87
C GLY A 153 2.63 17.61 24.73
N TRP A 154 3.70 17.34 23.95
CA TRP A 154 4.24 15.99 23.77
C TRP A 154 5.05 15.51 24.98
N TYR A 155 5.58 16.40 25.83
CA TYR A 155 6.40 16.01 26.97
C TYR A 155 5.61 15.24 28.03
N ALA A 156 4.33 15.59 28.23
CA ALA A 156 3.43 14.86 29.13
C ALA A 156 3.34 13.36 28.78
N PHE A 157 3.15 13.06 27.49
CA PHE A 157 3.15 11.69 26.98
C PHE A 157 4.47 10.97 27.27
N ARG A 158 5.60 11.64 26.96
CA ARG A 158 6.95 11.07 27.10
C ARG A 158 7.28 10.72 28.55
N ASN A 159 6.91 11.59 29.49
CA ASN A 159 7.19 11.38 30.90
C ASN A 159 6.42 10.18 31.46
N TYR A 160 5.17 9.98 31.01
CA TYR A 160 4.37 8.84 31.44
C TYR A 160 4.88 7.52 30.86
N ILE A 161 5.14 7.47 29.56
CA ILE A 161 5.41 6.21 28.84
C ILE A 161 6.75 5.54 29.22
N ALA A 162 7.64 6.26 29.91
CA ALA A 162 8.91 5.71 30.41
C ALA A 162 8.73 4.58 31.44
N HIS A 163 7.55 4.45 32.08
CA HIS A 163 7.34 3.59 33.25
C HIS A 163 6.74 2.20 32.97
N ASN A 164 6.73 1.73 31.71
CA ASN A 164 6.17 0.42 31.31
C ASN A 164 4.70 0.18 31.72
N GLU A 165 3.89 1.23 31.60
CA GLU A 165 2.49 1.20 32.00
C GLU A 165 1.60 0.49 30.96
N CYS A 166 0.33 0.30 31.30
CA CYS A 166 -0.66 -0.35 30.43
C CYS A 166 -0.67 0.27 29.02
N GLU A 167 -0.72 1.60 28.91
CA GLU A 167 -0.73 2.31 27.62
C GLU A 167 0.53 2.06 26.79
N PHE A 168 1.69 1.90 27.44
CA PHE A 168 2.92 1.53 26.72
C PHE A 168 2.80 0.14 26.11
N GLN A 169 2.28 -0.83 26.87
CA GLN A 169 2.11 -2.20 26.39
C GLN A 169 1.11 -2.27 25.23
N GLU A 170 0.01 -1.52 25.31
CA GLU A 170 -0.98 -1.42 24.23
C GLU A 170 -0.37 -0.76 22.98
N ILE A 171 0.40 0.32 23.13
CA ILE A 171 1.13 0.93 22.02
C ILE A 171 2.07 -0.08 21.36
N VAL A 172 2.90 -0.77 22.16
CA VAL A 172 3.82 -1.79 21.66
C VAL A 172 3.06 -2.91 20.95
N PHE A 173 1.94 -3.36 21.50
CA PHE A 173 1.08 -4.36 20.89
C PHE A 173 0.55 -3.92 19.52
N SER A 174 0.01 -2.70 19.41
CA SER A 174 -0.46 -2.14 18.14
C SER A 174 0.68 -2.04 17.11
N LEU A 175 1.90 -1.68 17.53
CA LEU A 175 3.09 -1.66 16.65
C LEU A 175 3.51 -3.07 16.19
N ILE A 176 3.43 -4.08 17.07
CA ILE A 176 3.65 -5.48 16.70
C ILE A 176 2.61 -5.95 15.68
N MET A 177 1.34 -5.58 15.88
CA MET A 177 0.27 -5.92 14.94
C MET A 177 0.48 -5.27 13.58
N LEU A 178 0.93 -4.01 13.55
CA LEU A 178 1.32 -3.34 12.31
C LEU A 178 2.49 -4.05 11.61
N ALA A 179 3.54 -4.44 12.36
CA ALA A 179 4.67 -5.17 11.80
C ALA A 179 4.25 -6.53 11.21
N LYS A 180 3.39 -7.28 11.90
CA LYS A 180 2.84 -8.55 11.42
C LYS A 180 2.02 -8.38 10.14
N GLN A 181 1.21 -7.33 10.07
CA GLN A 181 0.42 -7.04 8.89
C GLN A 181 1.30 -6.64 7.70
N ILE A 182 2.35 -5.84 7.94
CA ILE A 182 3.35 -5.50 6.92
C ILE A 182 4.03 -6.77 6.43
N ASP A 183 4.47 -7.65 7.33
CA ASP A 183 5.13 -8.90 6.95
C ASP A 183 4.20 -9.83 6.15
N PHE A 184 2.93 -9.93 6.56
CA PHE A 184 1.90 -10.65 5.81
C PHE A 184 1.80 -10.12 4.37
N ILE A 185 1.81 -8.80 4.18
CA ILE A 185 1.71 -8.20 2.85
C ILE A 185 2.95 -8.47 2.01
N LEU A 186 4.14 -8.33 2.60
CA LEU A 186 5.42 -8.55 1.93
C LEU A 186 5.61 -10.02 1.50
N HIS A 187 5.02 -10.96 2.24
CA HIS A 187 5.06 -12.38 1.92
C HIS A 187 4.02 -12.81 0.90
N ASN A 188 2.78 -12.34 1.05
CA ASN A 188 1.65 -12.84 0.25
C ASN A 188 1.47 -12.10 -1.07
N TYR A 189 2.07 -10.92 -1.22
CA TYR A 189 1.81 -10.05 -2.38
C TYR A 189 3.07 -9.57 -3.06
N LEU A 190 2.95 -9.41 -4.37
CA LEU A 190 4.03 -8.92 -5.23
C LEU A 190 4.00 -7.39 -5.22
N ILE A 191 4.76 -6.80 -4.30
CA ILE A 191 5.10 -5.37 -4.37
C ILE A 191 6.12 -5.20 -5.50
N THR A 192 5.69 -4.58 -6.60
CA THR A 192 6.50 -4.40 -7.82
C THR A 192 7.46 -3.22 -7.72
N ASP A 193 7.16 -2.24 -6.89
CA ASP A 193 8.04 -1.11 -6.63
C ASP A 193 9.05 -1.46 -5.55
N SER A 194 10.33 -1.48 -5.92
CA SER A 194 11.44 -1.75 -5.00
C SER A 194 11.51 -0.71 -3.88
N SER A 195 11.14 0.54 -4.15
CA SER A 195 11.19 1.60 -3.13
C SER A 195 10.14 1.37 -2.03
N THR A 196 8.91 1.04 -2.42
CA THR A 196 7.81 0.65 -1.53
C THR A 196 8.17 -0.60 -0.72
N PHE A 197 8.73 -1.64 -1.38
CA PHE A 197 9.15 -2.86 -0.70
C PHE A 197 10.22 -2.60 0.37
N ASN A 198 11.28 -1.85 0.00
CA ASN A 198 12.36 -1.52 0.91
C ASN A 198 11.88 -0.65 2.08
N TYR A 199 10.96 0.28 1.82
CA TYR A 199 10.35 1.08 2.87
C TYR A 199 9.62 0.20 3.89
N PHE A 200 8.75 -0.70 3.43
CA PHE A 200 8.01 -1.60 4.32
C PHE A 200 8.93 -2.54 5.09
N LYS A 201 9.98 -3.09 4.47
CA LYS A 201 10.94 -3.92 5.20
C LYS A 201 11.70 -3.15 6.28
N ARG A 202 12.10 -1.91 5.99
CA ARG A 202 12.74 -1.04 7.01
C ARG A 202 11.76 -0.67 8.12
N LEU A 203 10.51 -0.39 7.78
CA LEU A 203 9.46 -0.10 8.75
C LEU A 203 9.19 -1.31 9.66
N GLU A 204 9.02 -2.51 9.08
CA GLU A 204 8.85 -3.76 9.84
C GLU A 204 9.97 -3.98 10.84
N ILE A 205 11.23 -3.87 10.41
CA ILE A 205 12.40 -4.00 11.28
C ILE A 205 12.39 -2.94 12.38
N LEU A 206 12.08 -1.68 12.04
CA LEU A 206 12.01 -0.59 13.01
C LEU A 206 10.94 -0.87 14.08
N LEU A 207 9.75 -1.30 13.68
CA LEU A 207 8.65 -1.62 14.59
C LEU A 207 8.98 -2.79 15.51
N GLN A 208 9.59 -3.86 14.97
CA GLN A 208 10.05 -5.01 15.76
C GLN A 208 11.15 -4.59 16.76
N ASN A 209 12.10 -3.76 16.34
CA ASN A 209 13.15 -3.25 17.21
C ASN A 209 12.56 -2.41 18.37
N ILE A 210 11.62 -1.51 18.08
CA ILE A 210 10.93 -0.72 19.10
C ILE A 210 10.20 -1.64 20.08
N ALA A 211 9.47 -2.64 19.56
CA ALA A 211 8.73 -3.58 20.38
C ALA A 211 9.62 -4.46 21.27
N HIS A 212 10.83 -4.80 20.82
CA HIS A 212 11.77 -5.63 21.56
C HIS A 212 12.65 -4.85 22.53
N ALA A 213 12.86 -3.56 22.31
CA ALA A 213 13.70 -2.73 23.16
C ALA A 213 13.17 -2.63 24.60
N GLY A 214 11.86 -2.79 24.80
CA GLY A 214 11.21 -2.70 26.11
C GLY A 214 11.07 -1.27 26.59
N SER A 215 10.76 -1.11 27.88
CA SER A 215 10.63 0.20 28.54
C SER A 215 11.98 0.69 29.06
N GLY A 216 12.18 2.01 29.02
CA GLY A 216 13.39 2.67 29.49
C GLY A 216 13.58 4.03 28.83
N TYR A 217 14.45 4.87 29.38
CA TYR A 217 14.63 6.25 28.94
C TYR A 217 15.08 6.36 27.47
N ASP A 218 16.05 5.54 27.06
CA ASP A 218 16.56 5.55 25.68
C ASP A 218 15.57 4.92 24.69
N GLN A 219 14.81 3.91 25.15
CA GLN A 219 13.80 3.21 24.37
C GLN A 219 12.56 4.07 24.13
N GLU A 220 12.13 4.82 25.16
CA GLU A 220 11.06 5.81 25.08
C GLU A 220 11.36 6.81 23.97
N LYS A 221 12.60 7.33 23.90
CA LYS A 221 13.00 8.29 22.87
C LYS A 221 12.80 7.78 21.46
N GLN A 222 13.11 6.50 21.21
CA GLN A 222 12.93 5.88 19.90
C GLN A 222 11.45 5.71 19.54
N LEU A 223 10.65 5.16 20.47
CA LEU A 223 9.21 5.00 20.30
C LEU A 223 8.52 6.35 20.08
N SER A 224 8.79 7.30 20.96
CA SER A 224 8.25 8.65 20.95
C SER A 224 8.62 9.40 19.68
N GLY A 225 9.89 9.32 19.25
CA GLY A 225 10.33 9.92 17.98
C GLY A 225 9.62 9.31 16.77
N PHE A 226 9.42 7.99 16.77
CA PHE A 226 8.69 7.30 15.70
C PHE A 226 7.21 7.72 15.66
N LEU A 227 6.52 7.71 16.81
CA LEU A 227 5.12 8.10 16.90
C LEU A 227 4.96 9.57 16.49
N TYR A 228 5.72 10.48 17.10
CA TYR A 228 5.65 11.90 16.76
C TYR A 228 5.94 12.13 15.27
N GLY A 229 6.97 11.52 14.71
CA GLY A 229 7.29 11.66 13.28
C GLY A 229 6.19 11.12 12.35
N THR A 230 5.53 10.03 12.73
CA THR A 230 4.43 9.42 11.97
C THR A 230 3.17 10.30 12.02
N PHE A 231 2.77 10.73 13.22
CA PHE A 231 1.53 11.47 13.44
C PHE A 231 1.61 12.95 13.07
N SER A 232 2.74 13.62 13.33
CA SER A 232 2.95 15.02 12.96
C SER A 232 3.54 15.21 11.56
N GLY A 233 3.96 14.12 10.91
CA GLY A 233 4.65 14.18 9.62
C GLY A 233 6.03 14.85 9.70
N TRP A 234 6.61 14.95 10.90
CA TRP A 234 7.93 15.53 11.14
C TRP A 234 9.05 14.57 10.74
N GLU A 235 10.03 15.10 10.00
CA GLU A 235 11.31 14.45 9.74
C GLU A 235 12.46 15.30 10.28
N PRO A 236 13.45 14.71 10.96
CA PRO A 236 14.58 15.47 11.52
C PRO A 236 15.36 16.31 10.50
N ILE A 237 15.39 15.89 9.23
CA ILE A 237 16.16 16.56 8.15
C ILE A 237 15.29 17.52 7.34
N ALA A 238 14.11 17.07 6.90
CA ALA A 238 13.26 17.85 5.98
C ALA A 238 12.20 18.70 6.71
N GLY A 239 12.04 18.53 8.02
CA GLY A 239 10.99 19.18 8.79
C GLY A 239 9.60 18.57 8.55
N TYR A 240 8.55 19.39 8.64
CA TYR A 240 7.16 18.93 8.49
C TYR A 240 6.80 18.67 7.02
N ARG A 241 6.44 17.42 6.70
CA ARG A 241 6.06 16.99 5.35
C ARG A 241 4.60 17.27 5.00
N GLY A 242 3.75 17.47 6.00
CA GLY A 242 2.30 17.71 5.83
C GLY A 242 1.48 16.46 5.45
N TYR A 243 2.11 15.28 5.40
CA TYR A 243 1.43 14.01 5.12
C TYR A 243 1.98 12.89 6.01
N ASP A 244 1.17 11.85 6.20
CA ASP A 244 1.54 10.63 6.92
C ASP A 244 2.40 9.74 6.00
N PRO A 245 3.65 9.43 6.37
CA PRO A 245 4.57 8.71 5.49
C PRO A 245 4.13 7.26 5.25
N ILE A 246 3.47 6.61 6.22
CA ILE A 246 3.01 5.23 6.08
C ILE A 246 1.79 5.20 5.16
N GLU A 247 0.81 6.07 5.40
CA GLU A 247 -0.39 6.18 4.54
C GLU A 247 -0.01 6.48 3.07
N LYS A 248 0.97 7.37 2.83
CA LYS A 248 1.45 7.67 1.48
C LYS A 248 2.02 6.45 0.76
N ILE A 249 2.75 5.59 1.47
CA ILE A 249 3.31 4.37 0.89
C ILE A 249 2.23 3.29 0.72
N ILE A 250 1.24 3.21 1.62
CA ILE A 250 0.06 2.35 1.41
C ILE A 250 -0.68 2.77 0.12
N GLN A 251 -0.76 4.06 -0.16
CA GLN A 251 -1.35 4.58 -1.38
C GLN A 251 -0.53 4.29 -2.65
N SER A 252 0.77 4.00 -2.55
CA SER A 252 1.59 3.58 -3.71
C SER A 252 1.49 2.09 -4.03
N ILE A 253 0.96 1.27 -3.12
CA ILE A 253 0.61 -0.15 -3.38
C ILE A 253 -0.45 -0.24 -4.46
#